data_AF-A0A537R8U7-F1
#
_entry.id   AF-A0A537R8U7-F1
#
_cell.length_a   1.000
_cell.length_b   1.000
_cell.length_c   1.000
_cell.angle_alpha   90.00
_cell.angle_beta   90.00
_cell.angle_gamma   90.00
#
_symmetry.space_group_name_H-M   'P 1'
#
loop_
_entity.id
_entity.type
_entity.pdbx_description
1 polymer ?
#
loop_
_entity_poly.entity_id
_entity_poly.type
_entity_poly.pdbx_seq_one_letter_code
_entity_poly.pdbx_strand_id
1 'polypeptide(L)'
;MPAAAGAAGWQEGLAPPGVPAAAFPAPSRKVAGIVTDTWRDEQSRDQAGEAERVMRLLDVKPGLDVADVGAGSGYYTVRLARRVGPQGHVFAEDVVPDYLDRLARRVDAEGLAGSVTLVHGEPHDPRLAPRSLDLALLVHMYHEVTQPYGLLWNLRPALRPGARVAVIDARKETASHGTPPELLRCELAAVGYRQTAFYELQESTYLAVFEPAAGPASPTAIRPCSASQT
;
A
#
# COMPACT_ATOMS: atom_id res chain seq x y z
N MET A 1 20.83 -4.72 -34.62
CA MET A 1 20.10 -3.62 -33.96
C MET A 1 19.48 -4.19 -32.70
N PRO A 2 19.85 -3.72 -31.50
CA PRO A 2 19.17 -4.16 -30.29
C PRO A 2 17.77 -3.55 -30.28
N ALA A 3 16.78 -4.34 -29.88
CA ALA A 3 15.40 -3.92 -29.74
C ALA A 3 15.31 -2.80 -28.68
N ALA A 4 14.58 -1.74 -28.99
CA ALA A 4 14.20 -0.74 -28.00
C ALA A 4 13.39 -1.45 -26.90
N ALA A 5 13.83 -1.35 -25.65
CA ALA A 5 12.99 -1.69 -24.51
C ALA A 5 11.73 -0.81 -24.59
N GLY A 6 10.58 -1.43 -24.86
CA GLY A 6 9.31 -0.72 -24.85
C GLY A 6 9.06 -0.16 -23.47
N ALA A 7 8.52 1.06 -23.39
CA ALA A 7 8.16 1.69 -22.13
C ALA A 7 7.35 0.72 -21.28
N ALA A 8 7.71 0.57 -20.00
CA ALA A 8 7.04 -0.35 -19.09
C ALA A 8 5.60 0.10 -18.87
N GLY A 9 4.67 -0.37 -19.71
CA GLY A 9 3.24 -0.16 -19.52
C GLY A 9 2.75 -0.83 -18.23
N TRP A 10 1.76 -0.23 -17.59
CA TRP A 10 1.09 -0.84 -16.45
C TRP A 10 0.09 -1.92 -16.90
N GLN A 11 -0.19 -2.86 -16.00
CA GLN A 11 -1.07 -4.00 -16.26
C GLN A 11 -2.43 -3.81 -15.59
N GLU A 12 -3.51 -4.18 -16.28
CA GLU A 12 -4.89 -4.13 -15.77
C GLU A 12 -5.15 -5.30 -14.80
N GLY A 13 -4.58 -5.19 -13.60
CA GLY A 13 -4.51 -6.24 -12.61
C GLY A 13 -3.60 -7.42 -13.01
N LEU A 14 -3.12 -8.13 -11.99
CA LEU A 14 -2.37 -9.39 -12.09
C LEU A 14 -3.20 -10.62 -11.68
N ALA A 15 -4.44 -10.40 -11.26
CA ALA A 15 -5.39 -11.41 -10.87
C ALA A 15 -6.81 -11.10 -11.40
N PRO A 16 -7.69 -12.12 -11.49
CA PRO A 16 -9.12 -11.89 -11.64
C PRO A 16 -9.64 -11.01 -10.51
N PRO A 17 -10.70 -10.20 -10.74
CA PRO A 17 -11.33 -9.41 -9.70
C PRO A 17 -11.74 -10.28 -8.50
N GLY A 18 -11.48 -9.77 -7.31
CA GLY A 18 -11.84 -10.34 -6.03
C GLY A 18 -13.32 -10.12 -5.71
N VAL A 19 -13.62 -10.05 -4.42
CA VAL A 19 -14.99 -9.80 -3.96
C VAL A 19 -15.38 -8.36 -4.31
N PRO A 20 -16.55 -8.10 -4.93
CA PRO A 20 -16.93 -6.76 -5.37
C PRO A 20 -17.17 -5.81 -4.20
N ALA A 21 -16.89 -4.51 -4.41
CA ALA A 21 -17.05 -3.44 -3.41
C ALA A 21 -18.42 -3.47 -2.70
N ALA A 22 -19.50 -3.75 -3.42
CA ALA A 22 -20.87 -3.78 -2.87
C ALA A 22 -21.09 -4.86 -1.79
N ALA A 23 -20.19 -5.84 -1.65
CA ALA A 23 -20.26 -6.83 -0.59
C ALA A 23 -19.76 -6.32 0.77
N PHE A 24 -19.04 -5.19 0.79
CA PHE A 24 -18.41 -4.63 1.97
C PHE A 24 -19.21 -3.44 2.50
N PRO A 25 -19.20 -3.21 3.82
CA PRO A 25 -19.81 -2.02 4.37
C PRO A 25 -18.95 -0.78 4.05
N ALA A 26 -19.59 0.39 3.98
CA ALA A 26 -18.86 1.65 3.86
C ALA A 26 -18.08 1.98 5.14
N PRO A 27 -16.95 2.71 5.06
CA PRO A 27 -16.24 3.19 6.24
C PRO A 27 -17.09 4.19 7.04
N SER A 28 -17.07 4.09 8.36
CA SER A 28 -17.75 5.05 9.27
C SER A 28 -16.84 6.22 9.64
N ARG A 29 -16.21 6.82 8.63
CA ARG A 29 -15.30 7.96 8.73
C ARG A 29 -15.40 8.81 7.45
N LYS A 30 -14.99 10.07 7.52
CA LYS A 30 -14.74 10.85 6.30
C LYS A 30 -13.57 10.22 5.54
N VAL A 31 -13.57 10.35 4.22
CA VAL A 31 -12.46 9.94 3.36
C VAL A 31 -11.85 11.21 2.80
N ALA A 32 -10.53 11.35 2.90
CA ALA A 32 -9.83 12.45 2.25
C ALA A 32 -9.87 12.24 0.73
N GLY A 33 -9.98 13.34 -0.03
CA GLY A 33 -9.84 13.26 -1.48
C GLY A 33 -8.40 12.99 -1.86
N ILE A 34 -8.18 12.33 -3.00
CA ILE A 34 -6.86 12.20 -3.60
C ILE A 34 -6.49 13.57 -4.19
N VAL A 35 -5.62 14.32 -3.50
CA VAL A 35 -5.27 15.70 -3.89
C VAL A 35 -4.01 15.73 -4.76
N THR A 36 -3.04 14.86 -4.47
CA THR A 36 -1.74 14.80 -5.16
C THR A 36 -1.12 13.42 -5.00
N ASP A 37 -0.35 12.99 -6.00
CA ASP A 37 0.49 11.78 -5.97
C ASP A 37 1.78 11.96 -5.14
N THR A 38 1.96 13.13 -4.53
CA THR A 38 3.16 13.53 -3.80
C THR A 38 2.76 14.12 -2.46
N TRP A 39 2.90 13.33 -1.40
CA TRP A 39 2.62 13.79 -0.03
C TRP A 39 3.57 14.93 0.40
N ARG A 40 4.86 14.81 0.07
CA ARG A 40 5.91 15.82 0.29
C ARG A 40 7.05 15.70 -0.70
N ASP A 41 7.81 16.78 -0.82
CA ASP A 41 9.07 16.84 -1.54
C ASP A 41 10.03 15.70 -1.15
N GLU A 42 10.54 14.99 -2.15
CA GLU A 42 11.37 13.81 -1.92
C GLU A 42 12.71 14.14 -1.26
N GLN A 43 13.32 15.26 -1.63
CA GLN A 43 14.62 15.67 -1.09
C GLN A 43 14.52 15.85 0.43
N SER A 44 13.44 16.47 0.89
CA SER A 44 13.15 16.66 2.31
C SER A 44 12.96 15.32 3.04
N ARG A 45 12.25 14.37 2.43
CA ARG A 45 12.00 13.03 3.01
C ARG A 45 13.26 12.17 3.07
N ASP A 46 14.10 12.27 2.04
CA ASP A 46 15.40 11.59 2.00
C ASP A 46 16.38 12.17 3.02
N GLN A 47 16.41 13.49 3.19
CA GLN A 47 17.18 14.14 4.26
C GLN A 47 16.70 13.70 5.65
N ALA A 48 15.39 13.48 5.83
CA ALA A 48 14.82 12.92 7.05
C ALA A 48 15.12 11.41 7.22
N GLY A 49 15.61 10.73 6.18
CA GLY A 49 15.90 9.29 6.19
C GLY A 49 14.65 8.43 6.39
N GLU A 50 13.48 8.90 5.96
CA GLU A 50 12.18 8.28 6.23
C GLU A 50 12.12 6.85 5.68
N ALA A 51 12.32 6.69 4.36
CA ALA A 51 12.23 5.40 3.69
C ALA A 51 13.26 4.40 4.23
N GLU A 52 14.50 4.83 4.47
CA GLU A 52 15.55 3.98 5.04
C GLU A 52 15.19 3.49 6.44
N ARG A 53 14.64 4.38 7.29
CA ARG A 53 14.18 4.00 8.62
C ARG A 53 13.03 3.00 8.54
N VAL A 54 12.03 3.25 7.68
CA VAL A 54 10.88 2.35 7.50
C VAL A 54 11.32 0.99 6.98
N MET A 55 12.12 0.94 5.91
CA MET A 55 12.63 -0.31 5.33
C MET A 55 13.46 -1.11 6.34
N ARG A 56 14.24 -0.44 7.20
CA ARG A 56 14.96 -1.10 8.30
C ARG A 56 14.02 -1.67 9.36
N LEU A 57 13.02 -0.91 9.82
CA LEU A 57 12.04 -1.37 10.81
C LEU A 57 11.19 -2.53 10.29
N LEU A 58 10.93 -2.54 8.98
CA LEU A 58 10.23 -3.62 8.29
C LEU A 58 11.15 -4.77 7.89
N ASP A 59 12.46 -4.69 8.16
CA ASP A 59 13.43 -5.72 7.77
C ASP A 59 13.36 -6.06 6.26
N VAL A 60 13.14 -5.04 5.41
CA VAL A 60 13.15 -5.21 3.96
C VAL A 60 14.54 -5.66 3.56
N LYS A 61 14.66 -6.75 2.81
CA LYS A 61 15.94 -7.39 2.46
C LYS A 61 16.00 -7.67 0.96
N PRO A 62 17.21 -7.89 0.41
CA PRO A 62 17.32 -8.38 -0.95
C PRO A 62 16.52 -9.67 -1.12
N GLY A 63 15.82 -9.83 -2.25
CA GLY A 63 15.02 -11.01 -2.53
C GLY A 63 13.55 -10.95 -2.11
N LEU A 64 13.11 -9.91 -1.42
CA LEU A 64 11.69 -9.79 -1.04
C LEU A 64 10.83 -9.28 -2.19
N ASP A 65 9.62 -9.82 -2.28
CA ASP A 65 8.56 -9.29 -3.13
C ASP A 65 7.65 -8.37 -2.32
N VAL A 66 7.58 -7.11 -2.74
CA VAL A 66 6.92 -6.05 -1.96
C VAL A 66 5.88 -5.33 -2.81
N ALA A 67 4.70 -5.07 -2.26
CA ALA A 67 3.73 -4.17 -2.87
C ALA A 67 3.86 -2.76 -2.28
N ASP A 68 3.88 -1.74 -3.14
CA ASP A 68 3.64 -0.33 -2.81
C ASP A 68 2.23 0.00 -3.29
N VAL A 69 1.26 -0.07 -2.37
CA VAL A 69 -0.18 0.10 -2.65
C VAL A 69 -0.53 1.57 -2.49
N GLY A 70 -1.05 2.19 -3.54
CA GLY A 70 -1.12 3.65 -3.69
C GLY A 70 0.25 4.25 -4.00
N ALA A 71 0.95 3.69 -4.98
CA ALA A 71 2.32 4.04 -5.32
C ALA A 71 2.52 5.50 -5.73
N GLY A 72 1.48 6.16 -6.27
CA GLY A 72 1.52 7.56 -6.69
C GLY A 72 2.69 7.87 -7.62
N SER A 73 3.51 8.86 -7.24
CA SER A 73 4.71 9.24 -7.99
C SER A 73 5.90 8.26 -7.85
N GLY A 74 5.79 7.26 -6.97
CA GLY A 74 6.77 6.19 -6.80
C GLY A 74 7.90 6.43 -5.81
N TYR A 75 7.73 7.34 -4.85
CA TYR A 75 8.77 7.62 -3.84
C TYR A 75 9.25 6.34 -3.14
N TYR A 76 8.33 5.51 -2.64
CA TYR A 76 8.69 4.22 -2.02
C TYR A 76 9.06 3.18 -3.08
N THR A 77 8.30 3.08 -4.17
CA THR A 77 8.55 2.14 -5.28
C THR A 77 10.02 2.07 -5.69
N VAL A 78 10.66 3.21 -6.03
CA VAL A 78 12.05 3.19 -6.54
C VAL A 78 13.08 2.85 -5.46
N ARG A 79 12.81 3.25 -4.21
CA ARG A 79 13.68 2.96 -3.06
C ARG A 79 13.58 1.49 -2.66
N LEU A 80 12.37 0.94 -2.65
CA LEU A 80 12.10 -0.48 -2.45
C LEU A 80 12.79 -1.31 -3.55
N ALA A 81 12.65 -0.93 -4.82
CA ALA A 81 13.23 -1.68 -5.94
C ALA A 81 14.76 -1.80 -5.81
N ARG A 82 15.42 -0.69 -5.45
CA ARG A 82 16.86 -0.70 -5.14
C ARG A 82 17.19 -1.57 -3.92
N ARG A 83 16.34 -1.56 -2.90
CA ARG A 83 16.58 -2.24 -1.62
C ARG A 83 16.39 -3.76 -1.70
N VAL A 84 15.39 -4.23 -2.46
CA VAL A 84 15.13 -5.66 -2.69
C VAL A 84 16.06 -6.24 -3.78
N GLY A 85 16.59 -5.36 -4.64
CA GLY A 85 17.59 -5.73 -5.64
C GLY A 85 17.06 -6.71 -6.69
N PRO A 86 17.96 -7.29 -7.51
CA PRO A 86 17.55 -8.07 -8.68
C PRO A 86 16.93 -9.44 -8.38
N GLN A 87 16.94 -9.86 -7.11
CA GLN A 87 16.33 -11.13 -6.66
C GLN A 87 14.95 -10.93 -6.06
N GLY A 88 14.56 -9.69 -5.76
CA GLY A 88 13.23 -9.35 -5.30
C GLY A 88 12.50 -8.51 -6.34
N HIS A 89 11.25 -8.17 -6.04
CA HIS A 89 10.39 -7.47 -6.99
C HIS A 89 9.49 -6.47 -6.29
N VAL A 90 9.17 -5.36 -6.94
CA VAL A 90 8.21 -4.38 -6.45
C VAL A 90 6.96 -4.37 -7.33
N PHE A 91 5.80 -4.54 -6.71
CA PHE A 91 4.50 -4.32 -7.33
C PHE A 91 4.02 -2.92 -6.96
N ALA A 92 4.13 -1.98 -7.88
CA ALA A 92 3.63 -0.62 -7.70
C ALA A 92 2.17 -0.56 -8.15
N GLU A 93 1.25 -0.50 -7.19
CA GLU A 93 -0.18 -0.54 -7.44
C GLU A 93 -0.80 0.83 -7.19
N ASP A 94 -1.68 1.28 -8.09
CA ASP A 94 -2.45 2.49 -7.90
C ASP A 94 -3.79 2.42 -8.67
N VAL A 95 -4.78 3.16 -8.20
CA VAL A 95 -6.13 3.25 -8.80
C VAL A 95 -6.26 4.41 -9.79
N VAL A 96 -5.24 5.27 -9.88
CA VAL A 96 -5.22 6.44 -10.76
C VAL A 96 -4.30 6.18 -11.96
N PRO A 97 -4.83 5.92 -13.17
CA PRO A 97 -4.01 5.61 -14.35
C PRO A 97 -2.94 6.66 -14.67
N ASP A 98 -3.27 7.95 -14.51
CA ASP A 98 -2.33 9.05 -14.75
C ASP A 98 -1.09 8.99 -13.85
N TYR A 99 -1.22 8.40 -12.65
CA TYR A 99 -0.12 8.25 -11.69
C TYR A 99 0.78 7.11 -12.15
N LEU A 100 0.19 5.99 -12.59
CA LEU A 100 0.92 4.86 -13.18
C LEU A 100 1.66 5.26 -14.46
N ASP A 101 1.07 6.09 -15.31
CA ASP A 101 1.73 6.60 -16.52
C ASP A 101 2.99 7.42 -16.19
N ARG A 102 2.93 8.26 -15.14
CA ARG A 102 4.10 9.01 -14.65
C ARG A 102 5.13 8.08 -14.02
N LEU A 103 4.67 7.13 -13.21
CA LEU A 103 5.53 6.16 -12.55
C LEU A 103 6.25 5.26 -13.55
N ALA A 104 5.58 4.85 -14.64
CA ALA A 104 6.18 4.06 -15.72
C ALA A 104 7.40 4.78 -16.31
N ARG A 105 7.23 6.06 -16.66
CA ARG A 105 8.33 6.90 -17.18
C ARG A 105 9.47 7.03 -16.18
N ARG A 106 9.15 7.15 -14.89
CA ARG A 106 10.15 7.22 -13.82
C ARG A 106 10.92 5.91 -13.68
N VAL A 107 10.23 4.79 -13.60
CA VAL A 107 10.81 3.44 -13.49
C VAL A 107 11.76 3.17 -14.67
N ASP A 108 11.36 3.53 -15.88
CA ASP A 108 12.21 3.41 -17.07
C ASP A 108 13.44 4.33 -16.98
N ALA A 109 13.25 5.60 -16.63
CA ALA A 109 14.34 6.57 -16.49
C ALA A 109 15.35 6.19 -15.39
N GLU A 110 14.90 5.51 -14.34
CA GLU A 110 15.75 5.01 -13.26
C GLU A 110 16.34 3.62 -13.54
N GLY A 111 16.02 3.00 -14.69
CA GLY A 111 16.54 1.68 -15.09
C GLY A 111 15.98 0.53 -14.26
N LEU A 112 14.77 0.69 -13.70
CA LEU A 112 14.15 -0.24 -12.75
C LEU A 112 13.08 -1.14 -13.38
N ALA A 113 12.88 -1.08 -14.70
CA ALA A 113 11.84 -1.84 -15.42
C ALA A 113 11.94 -3.37 -15.23
N GLY A 114 13.12 -3.90 -14.88
CA GLY A 114 13.32 -5.32 -14.57
C GLY A 114 12.94 -5.73 -13.15
N SER A 115 12.72 -4.78 -12.24
CA SER A 115 12.48 -5.01 -10.81
C SER A 115 11.16 -4.41 -10.31
N VAL A 116 10.40 -3.74 -11.19
CA VAL A 116 9.12 -3.11 -10.86
C VAL A 116 8.06 -3.54 -11.87
N THR A 117 6.91 -3.98 -11.37
CA THR A 117 5.69 -4.15 -12.17
C THR A 117 4.65 -3.14 -11.70
N LEU A 118 4.12 -2.37 -12.65
CA LEU A 118 3.05 -1.43 -12.39
C LEU A 118 1.70 -2.11 -12.58
N VAL A 119 0.79 -1.93 -11.64
CA VAL A 119 -0.51 -2.61 -11.58
C VAL A 119 -1.59 -1.57 -11.37
N HIS A 120 -2.59 -1.57 -12.25
CA HIS A 120 -3.82 -0.84 -12.05
C HIS A 120 -4.79 -1.72 -11.24
N GLY A 121 -5.12 -1.25 -10.05
CA GLY A 121 -6.11 -1.87 -9.18
C GLY A 121 -7.40 -1.07 -9.12
N GLU A 122 -8.23 -1.41 -8.14
CA GLU A 122 -9.50 -0.77 -7.86
C GLU A 122 -9.55 -0.35 -6.39
N PRO A 123 -10.40 0.63 -5.99
CA PRO A 123 -10.44 1.11 -4.61
C PRO A 123 -10.65 0.03 -3.53
N HIS A 124 -11.20 -1.11 -3.92
CA HIS A 124 -11.53 -2.24 -3.06
C HIS A 124 -10.73 -3.51 -3.38
N ASP A 125 -9.85 -3.49 -4.38
CA ASP A 125 -9.13 -4.68 -4.84
C ASP A 125 -7.82 -4.27 -5.49
N PRO A 126 -6.66 -4.58 -4.89
CA PRO A 126 -5.37 -4.21 -5.49
C PRO A 126 -5.04 -5.06 -6.74
N ARG A 127 -5.85 -6.09 -7.03
CA ARG A 127 -5.70 -7.01 -8.15
C ARG A 127 -4.31 -7.62 -8.28
N LEU A 128 -3.64 -7.85 -7.15
CA LEU A 128 -2.31 -8.46 -7.10
C LEU A 128 -2.39 -9.99 -7.18
N ALA A 129 -1.37 -10.60 -7.78
CA ALA A 129 -1.32 -12.05 -7.97
C ALA A 129 -1.36 -12.80 -6.61
N PRO A 130 -2.02 -13.96 -6.51
CA PRO A 130 -2.12 -14.69 -5.25
C PRO A 130 -0.75 -15.20 -4.78
N ARG A 131 -0.47 -15.10 -3.47
CA ARG A 131 0.76 -15.54 -2.81
C ARG A 131 2.04 -14.98 -3.45
N SER A 132 1.99 -13.73 -3.91
CA SER A 132 3.11 -13.05 -4.56
C SER A 132 3.90 -12.12 -3.63
N LEU A 133 3.40 -11.81 -2.43
CA LEU A 133 3.98 -10.77 -1.58
C LEU A 133 4.53 -11.33 -0.27
N ASP A 134 5.69 -10.82 0.14
CA ASP A 134 6.25 -10.96 1.50
C ASP A 134 5.86 -9.75 2.37
N LEU A 135 5.58 -8.60 1.75
CA LEU A 135 5.23 -7.35 2.43
C LEU A 135 4.35 -6.47 1.52
N ALA A 136 3.31 -5.85 2.08
CA ALA A 136 2.57 -4.78 1.42
C ALA A 136 2.69 -3.48 2.23
N LEU A 137 3.07 -2.38 1.59
CA LEU A 137 3.16 -1.05 2.20
C LEU A 137 2.02 -0.17 1.68
N LEU A 138 1.36 0.54 2.59
CA LEU A 138 0.41 1.61 2.29
C LEU A 138 0.96 2.87 2.96
N VAL A 139 1.50 3.80 2.18
CA VAL A 139 2.25 4.95 2.72
C VAL A 139 1.52 6.25 2.41
N HIS A 140 1.08 6.96 3.45
CA HIS A 140 0.39 8.25 3.35
C HIS A 140 -0.83 8.27 2.41
N MET A 141 -1.48 7.11 2.23
CA MET A 141 -2.63 6.96 1.32
C MET A 141 -3.85 6.31 1.99
N TYR A 142 -3.70 5.68 3.16
CA TYR A 142 -4.80 4.91 3.77
C TYR A 142 -6.03 5.77 4.12
N HIS A 143 -5.80 7.03 4.49
CA HIS A 143 -6.86 8.01 4.74
C HIS A 143 -7.69 8.38 3.49
N GLU A 144 -7.18 8.10 2.29
CA GLU A 144 -7.82 8.31 0.98
C GLU A 144 -8.60 7.08 0.50
N VAL A 145 -8.40 5.92 1.15
CA VAL A 145 -9.06 4.67 0.76
C VAL A 145 -10.57 4.76 1.03
N THR A 146 -11.36 4.67 -0.05
CA THR A 146 -12.82 4.74 -0.02
C THR A 146 -13.49 3.40 0.31
N GLN A 147 -12.80 2.28 0.09
CA GLN A 147 -13.28 0.92 0.33
C GLN A 147 -12.30 0.10 1.20
N PRO A 148 -11.97 0.54 2.43
CA PRO A 148 -10.88 -0.05 3.21
C PRO A 148 -11.10 -1.53 3.52
N TYR A 149 -12.33 -1.93 3.86
CA TYR A 149 -12.63 -3.33 4.16
C TYR A 149 -12.49 -4.23 2.92
N GLY A 150 -12.91 -3.75 1.75
CA GLY A 150 -12.73 -4.45 0.49
C GLY A 150 -11.25 -4.58 0.14
N LEU A 151 -10.53 -3.46 0.13
CA LEU A 151 -9.09 -3.42 -0.17
C LEU A 151 -8.31 -4.41 0.70
N LEU A 152 -8.51 -4.33 2.02
CA LEU A 152 -7.81 -5.19 2.96
C LEU A 152 -8.23 -6.66 2.86
N TRP A 153 -9.49 -6.95 2.55
CA TRP A 153 -9.97 -8.32 2.32
C TRP A 153 -9.34 -8.92 1.06
N ASN A 154 -9.42 -8.19 -0.07
CA ASN A 154 -8.92 -8.63 -1.37
C ASN A 154 -7.38 -8.55 -1.48
N LEU A 155 -6.69 -7.86 -0.57
CA LEU A 155 -5.24 -7.94 -0.44
C LEU A 155 -4.78 -9.29 0.13
N ARG A 156 -5.58 -9.93 1.00
CA ARG A 156 -5.18 -11.17 1.71
C ARG A 156 -4.70 -12.29 0.78
N PRO A 157 -5.36 -12.60 -0.35
CA PRO A 157 -4.92 -13.66 -1.24
C PRO A 157 -3.53 -13.43 -1.83
N ALA A 158 -3.08 -12.17 -1.99
CA ALA A 158 -1.76 -11.83 -2.50
C ALA A 158 -0.64 -12.10 -1.49
N LEU A 159 -0.95 -12.16 -0.20
CA LEU A 159 0.01 -12.34 0.89
C LEU A 159 0.44 -13.81 1.02
N ARG A 160 1.75 -14.06 1.06
CA ARG A 160 2.30 -15.37 1.42
C ARG A 160 2.09 -15.68 2.90
N PRO A 161 2.15 -16.96 3.33
CA PRO A 161 2.24 -17.28 4.75
C PRO A 161 3.42 -16.53 5.41
N GLY A 162 3.13 -15.78 6.47
CA GLY A 162 4.12 -14.95 7.17
C GLY A 162 4.34 -13.56 6.56
N ALA A 163 3.64 -13.20 5.48
CA ALA A 163 3.71 -11.86 4.91
C ALA A 163 3.03 -10.83 5.83
N ARG A 164 3.52 -9.59 5.74
CA ARG A 164 3.09 -8.48 6.59
C ARG A 164 2.42 -7.38 5.76
N VAL A 165 1.55 -6.62 6.40
CA VAL A 165 0.99 -5.37 5.88
C VAL A 165 1.47 -4.24 6.78
N ALA A 166 2.05 -3.20 6.19
CA ALA A 166 2.60 -2.05 6.88
C ALA A 166 1.88 -0.79 6.41
N VAL A 167 1.40 0.01 7.36
CA VAL A 167 0.75 1.28 7.09
C VAL A 167 1.58 2.40 7.73
N ILE A 168 1.97 3.38 6.91
CA ILE A 168 2.57 4.62 7.39
C ILE A 168 1.56 5.74 7.18
N ASP A 169 1.21 6.46 8.25
CA ASP A 169 0.30 7.59 8.15
C ASP A 169 0.55 8.66 9.21
N ALA A 170 -0.06 9.83 9.04
CA ALA A 170 -0.06 10.89 10.04
C ALA A 170 -1.10 10.61 11.13
N ARG A 171 -0.79 10.95 12.38
CA ARG A 171 -1.72 10.90 13.51
C ARG A 171 -2.69 12.10 13.47
N LYS A 172 -3.60 12.10 12.50
CA LYS A 172 -4.64 13.12 12.31
C LYS A 172 -5.96 12.44 11.97
N GLU A 173 -7.04 13.23 11.92
CA GLU A 173 -8.30 12.76 11.35
C GLU A 173 -8.16 12.50 9.84
N THR A 174 -8.97 11.57 9.33
CA THR A 174 -8.97 11.20 7.90
C THR A 174 -9.33 12.35 6.98
N ALA A 175 -10.17 13.28 7.42
CA ALA A 175 -10.47 14.50 6.66
C ALA A 175 -9.29 15.49 6.57
N SER A 176 -8.23 15.28 7.36
CA SER A 176 -7.03 16.12 7.43
C SER A 176 -5.77 15.36 7.00
N HIS A 177 -5.92 14.39 6.09
CA HIS A 177 -4.83 13.59 5.53
C HIS A 177 -3.97 12.87 6.58
N GLY A 178 -4.63 12.18 7.50
CA GLY A 178 -3.99 11.22 8.41
C GLY A 178 -5.00 10.19 8.89
N THR A 179 -4.54 9.11 9.51
CA THR A 179 -5.44 8.10 10.07
C THR A 179 -5.21 7.98 11.57
N PRO A 180 -6.24 8.10 12.42
CA PRO A 180 -6.06 7.85 13.85
C PRO A 180 -5.63 6.38 14.07
N PRO A 181 -4.55 6.09 14.81
CA PRO A 181 -4.04 4.72 14.95
C PRO A 181 -5.06 3.71 15.47
N GLU A 182 -5.94 4.13 16.39
CA GLU A 182 -7.00 3.25 16.91
C GLU A 182 -8.04 2.89 15.84
N LEU A 183 -8.36 3.84 14.96
CA LEU A 183 -9.24 3.61 13.83
C LEU A 183 -8.61 2.64 12.85
N LEU A 184 -7.34 2.86 12.47
CA LEU A 184 -6.59 1.96 11.60
C LEU A 184 -6.57 0.54 12.17
N ARG A 185 -6.17 0.39 13.44
CA ARG A 185 -6.10 -0.89 14.14
C ARG A 185 -7.46 -1.59 14.14
N CYS A 186 -8.55 -0.86 14.38
CA CYS A 186 -9.89 -1.39 14.33
C CYS A 186 -10.27 -1.87 12.92
N GLU A 187 -10.07 -1.04 11.89
CA GLU A 187 -10.45 -1.39 10.51
C GLU A 187 -9.73 -2.65 10.04
N LEU A 188 -8.43 -2.76 10.30
CA LEU A 188 -7.64 -3.95 9.95
C LEU A 188 -8.06 -5.17 10.78
N ALA A 189 -8.35 -5.01 12.07
CA ALA A 189 -8.87 -6.10 12.89
C ALA A 189 -10.25 -6.59 12.45
N ALA A 190 -11.12 -5.70 11.97
CA ALA A 190 -12.47 -6.04 11.51
C ALA A 190 -12.47 -6.98 10.29
N VAL A 191 -11.40 -6.96 9.48
CA VAL A 191 -11.17 -7.91 8.38
C VAL A 191 -10.16 -9.01 8.73
N GLY A 192 -9.82 -9.16 10.01
CA GLY A 192 -9.04 -10.27 10.54
C GLY A 192 -7.53 -10.08 10.54
N TYR A 193 -7.00 -8.86 10.47
CA TYR A 193 -5.57 -8.62 10.63
C TYR A 193 -5.25 -8.37 12.11
N ARG A 194 -4.09 -8.82 12.57
CA ARG A 194 -3.61 -8.54 13.91
C ARG A 194 -2.40 -7.62 13.83
N GLN A 195 -2.42 -6.52 14.59
CA GLN A 195 -1.25 -5.66 14.73
C GLN A 195 -0.15 -6.39 15.49
N THR A 196 1.05 -6.44 14.92
CA THR A 196 2.23 -7.10 15.51
C THR A 196 3.31 -6.12 15.93
N ALA A 197 3.33 -4.91 15.36
CA ALA A 197 4.21 -3.84 15.80
C ALA A 197 3.60 -2.45 15.57
N PHE A 198 4.09 -1.48 16.32
CA PHE A 198 3.76 -0.06 16.17
C PHE A 198 4.98 0.78 16.53
N TYR A 199 5.31 1.75 15.69
CA TYR A 199 6.45 2.63 15.88
C TYR A 199 6.03 4.08 15.66
N GLU A 200 6.38 4.94 16.61
CA GLU A 200 6.34 6.37 16.37
C GLU A 200 7.49 6.76 15.43
N LEU A 201 7.13 7.52 14.39
CA LEU A 201 8.07 8.10 13.44
C LEU A 201 8.17 9.61 13.71
N GLN A 202 8.90 10.31 12.86
CA GLN A 202 9.07 11.75 13.01
C GLN A 202 7.78 12.50 12.65
N GLU A 203 7.66 13.74 13.11
CA GLU A 203 6.60 14.68 12.69
C GLU A 203 5.16 14.18 12.88
N SER A 204 4.91 13.45 13.97
CA SER A 204 3.58 12.88 14.27
C SER A 204 3.07 11.89 13.22
N THR A 205 3.99 11.19 12.54
CA THR A 205 3.68 10.02 11.71
C THR A 205 3.96 8.74 12.49
N TYR A 206 3.36 7.62 12.06
CA TYR A 206 3.58 6.31 12.67
C TYR A 206 3.76 5.24 11.59
N LEU A 207 4.35 4.12 11.99
CA LEU A 207 4.35 2.86 11.24
C LEU A 207 3.62 1.81 12.07
N ALA A 208 2.53 1.26 11.53
CA ALA A 208 1.81 0.14 12.12
C ALA A 208 1.96 -1.10 11.24
N VAL A 209 2.32 -2.24 11.85
CA VAL A 209 2.58 -3.51 11.14
C VAL A 209 1.57 -4.55 11.55
N PHE A 210 1.07 -5.28 10.58
CA PHE A 210 -0.01 -6.24 10.73
C PHE A 210 0.31 -7.54 10.01
N GLU A 211 -0.31 -8.62 10.47
CA GLU A 211 -0.28 -9.94 9.84
C GLU A 211 -1.71 -10.45 9.64
N PRO A 212 -1.96 -11.26 8.60
CA PRO A 212 -3.21 -12.02 8.50
C PRO A 212 -3.43 -12.89 9.74
N ALA A 213 -4.61 -12.77 10.34
CA ALA A 213 -5.11 -13.61 11.42
C ALA A 213 -6.51 -14.15 11.06
N ALA A 214 -7.14 -14.83 12.01
CA ALA A 214 -8.54 -15.25 11.87
C ALA A 214 -9.42 -14.01 11.65
N GLY A 215 -10.26 -14.06 10.62
CA GLY A 215 -11.15 -12.97 10.22
C GLY A 215 -12.61 -13.40 10.14
N PRO A 216 -13.51 -12.49 9.74
CA PRO A 216 -14.91 -12.82 9.57
C PRO A 216 -15.12 -13.87 8.48
N ALA A 217 -16.15 -14.71 8.63
CA ALA A 217 -16.48 -15.76 7.67
C ALA A 217 -16.97 -15.22 6.32
N SER A 218 -17.46 -13.98 6.29
CA SER A 218 -17.94 -13.30 5.07
C SER A 218 -17.78 -11.78 5.18
N PRO A 219 -17.75 -11.06 4.04
CA PRO A 219 -17.76 -9.60 3.99
C PRO A 219 -18.91 -8.97 4.80
N THR A 220 -20.08 -9.59 4.77
CA THR A 220 -21.29 -9.11 5.47
C THR A 220 -21.21 -9.18 7.00
N ALA A 221 -20.25 -9.93 7.54
CA ALA A 221 -20.02 -10.01 8.99
C ALA A 221 -19.09 -8.89 9.52
N ILE A 222 -18.49 -8.10 8.62
CA ILE A 222 -17.62 -6.97 8.98
C ILE A 222 -18.48 -5.86 9.60
N ARG A 223 -18.05 -5.36 10.76
CA ARG A 223 -18.67 -4.21 11.42
C ARG A 223 -17.79 -2.98 11.23
N PRO A 224 -18.32 -1.89 10.64
CA PRO A 224 -17.54 -0.67 10.48
C PRO A 224 -17.04 -0.10 11.80
N CYS A 225 -15.76 0.27 11.80
CA CYS A 225 -15.14 1.02 12.88
C CYS A 225 -15.47 2.51 12.75
N SER A 226 -15.85 3.11 13.87
CA SER A 226 -15.98 4.56 13.99
C SER A 226 -14.69 5.15 14.55
N ALA A 227 -14.24 6.28 14.02
CA ALA A 227 -13.36 7.15 14.79
C ALA A 227 -14.16 7.56 16.04
N SER A 228 -13.80 7.06 17.22
CA SER A 228 -14.42 7.51 18.46
C SER A 228 -14.37 9.05 18.47
N GLN A 229 -15.53 9.69 18.53
CA GLN A 229 -15.63 11.13 18.74
C GLN A 229 -15.02 11.39 20.11
N THR A 230 -13.80 11.92 20.13
CA THR A 230 -13.22 12.50 21.34
C THR A 230 -14.01 13.72 21.76
#